data_AF-A0A1F3PX13-F1
#
_entry.id   AF-A0A1F3PX13-F1
#
_cell.length_a   1.000
_cell.length_b   1.000
_cell.length_c   1.000
_cell.angle_alpha   90.00
_cell.angle_beta   90.00
_cell.angle_gamma   90.00
#
_symmetry.space_group_name_H-M   'P 1'
#
loop_
_entity.id
_entity.type
_entity.pdbx_description
1 polymer ?
#
loop_
_entity_poly.entity_id
_entity_poly.type
_entity_poly.pdbx_seq_one_letter_code
_entity_poly.pdbx_strand_id
1 'polypeptide(L)'
;MERTGEIISYSTVIFLLLLFIWITYQAIYRTFIIPFPNIPLFFYIRKKKFYKKNINEIKRHLNNHPFFIKLTIQQQEVFASRVSDFLFLKKFIPKKMDSVSFEYKTLIAATAIQLTFGLDHYFLAHFSKIYVYPSKYYSRQKHQYHKGEINLRGAIVLSLEDFISGLKNENDGINLGLHEMAHALKFNNILTKDTDDMFRYHYNRWQQEAEVQLIKIEELFCGNSVLRDYARENIDEFFSVFIENFFERPASLKKEFPVLFEKLKLVLNIDPENPQAPGPRNSVMEKKYEKVIPVDLKLEFNPTVILPFAMALPILITGVMMISLNPYSIFSYFVLIFLFIPLSFLIKYKKYLLYGNCLVVKSFLFRNLKMEVFDFRKIDYICFRNARGGELMIKYYEDNQISDYKFIWTSDTENTALFIETIKKEGVLLAVK
;
A
#
# COMPACT_ATOMS: atom_id res chain seq x y z
N MET A 1 -23.27 17.42 -65.52
CA MET A 1 -22.52 16.81 -64.40
C MET A 1 -22.66 17.73 -63.20
N GLU A 2 -23.66 17.46 -62.37
CA GLU A 2 -23.93 18.20 -61.13
C GLU A 2 -22.87 17.86 -60.08
N ARG A 3 -22.26 18.89 -59.47
CA ARG A 3 -21.41 18.76 -58.28
C ARG A 3 -22.28 19.09 -57.05
N THR A 4 -22.83 18.06 -56.43
CA THR A 4 -23.45 18.13 -55.10
C THR A 4 -22.35 18.27 -54.04
N GLY A 5 -21.94 19.50 -53.74
CA GLY A 5 -21.12 19.79 -52.57
C GLY A 5 -21.99 19.77 -51.32
N GLU A 6 -21.94 18.69 -50.53
CA GLU A 6 -22.60 18.61 -49.23
C GLU A 6 -22.02 19.68 -48.28
N ILE A 7 -22.78 20.76 -48.06
CA ILE A 7 -22.47 21.77 -47.07
C ILE A 7 -22.79 21.15 -45.70
N ILE A 8 -21.76 20.81 -44.93
CA ILE A 8 -21.90 20.40 -43.54
C ILE A 8 -22.59 21.54 -42.79
N SER A 9 -23.82 21.32 -42.33
CA SER A 9 -24.60 22.31 -41.58
C SER A 9 -23.85 22.76 -40.32
N TYR A 10 -23.87 24.06 -40.01
CA TYR A 10 -23.28 24.58 -38.76
C TYR A 10 -23.77 23.84 -37.50
N SER A 11 -24.99 23.32 -37.53
CA SER A 11 -25.55 22.51 -36.43
C SER A 11 -24.81 21.19 -36.19
N THR A 12 -24.34 20.52 -37.24
CA THR A 12 -23.58 19.26 -37.10
C THR A 12 -22.18 19.53 -36.57
N VAL A 13 -21.56 20.64 -36.97
CA VAL A 13 -20.25 21.06 -36.43
C VAL A 13 -20.34 21.37 -34.93
N ILE A 14 -21.35 22.14 -34.51
CA ILE A 14 -21.56 22.47 -33.09
C ILE A 14 -21.84 21.20 -32.27
N PHE A 15 -22.67 20.29 -32.79
CA PHE A 15 -22.97 19.03 -32.12
C PHE A 15 -21.71 18.18 -31.92
N LEU A 16 -20.87 18.02 -32.96
CA LEU A 16 -19.62 17.27 -32.86
C LEU A 16 -18.64 17.92 -31.88
N LEU A 17 -18.61 19.25 -31.80
CA LEU A 17 -17.76 19.99 -30.87
C LEU A 17 -18.19 19.78 -29.40
N LEU A 18 -19.49 19.86 -29.12
CA LEU A 18 -20.04 19.57 -27.79
C LEU A 18 -19.83 18.11 -27.39
N LEU A 19 -20.00 17.17 -28.32
CA LEU A 19 -19.74 15.76 -28.09
C LEU A 19 -18.26 15.52 -27.75
N PHE A 20 -17.34 16.18 -28.46
CA PHE A 20 -15.91 16.11 -28.18
C PHE A 20 -15.55 16.67 -26.80
N ILE A 21 -16.12 17.82 -26.41
CA ILE A 21 -15.94 18.39 -25.07
C ILE A 21 -16.46 17.43 -23.99
N TRP A 22 -17.61 16.80 -24.21
CA TRP A 22 -18.18 15.85 -23.27
C TRP A 22 -17.33 14.58 -23.12
N ILE A 23 -16.85 14.00 -24.23
CA ILE A 23 -15.97 12.82 -24.21
C ILE A 23 -14.63 13.14 -23.52
N THR A 24 -14.03 14.30 -23.81
CA THR A 24 -12.77 14.71 -23.17
C THR A 24 -12.96 14.97 -21.69
N TYR A 25 -14.06 15.60 -21.27
CA TYR A 25 -14.41 15.75 -19.85
C TYR A 25 -14.54 14.40 -19.16
N GLN A 26 -15.25 13.43 -19.77
CA GLN A 26 -15.40 12.08 -19.22
C GLN A 26 -14.05 11.35 -19.11
N ALA A 27 -13.19 11.48 -20.12
CA ALA A 27 -11.85 10.90 -20.10
C ALA A 27 -10.98 11.51 -18.99
N ILE A 28 -11.02 12.84 -18.81
CA ILE A 28 -10.32 13.54 -17.73
C ILE A 28 -10.88 13.11 -16.37
N TYR A 29 -12.21 13.10 -16.21
CA TYR A 29 -12.86 12.68 -14.96
C TYR A 29 -12.49 11.24 -14.58
N ARG A 30 -12.54 10.30 -15.53
CA ARG A 30 -12.16 8.90 -15.28
C ARG A 30 -10.66 8.71 -15.03
N THR A 31 -9.80 9.52 -15.64
CA THR A 31 -8.35 9.36 -15.53
C THR A 31 -7.77 10.07 -14.31
N PHE A 32 -8.35 11.21 -13.90
CA PHE A 32 -7.81 12.06 -12.85
C PHE A 32 -8.66 12.13 -11.59
N ILE A 33 -9.95 11.76 -11.62
CA ILE A 33 -10.83 11.85 -10.45
C ILE A 33 -11.16 10.46 -9.88
N ILE A 34 -11.45 9.47 -10.72
CA ILE A 34 -11.76 8.10 -10.25
C ILE A 34 -10.60 7.37 -9.53
N PRO A 35 -9.32 7.46 -9.95
CA PRO A 35 -8.26 6.73 -9.28
C PRO A 35 -7.77 7.39 -7.98
N PHE A 36 -8.22 8.61 -7.68
CA PHE A 36 -8.03 9.21 -6.35
C PHE A 36 -9.29 8.91 -5.54
N PRO A 37 -9.28 7.92 -4.62
CA PRO A 37 -10.38 7.79 -3.68
C PRO A 37 -10.54 9.16 -3.01
N ASN A 38 -11.77 9.70 -3.07
CA ASN A 38 -12.13 11.02 -2.56
C ASN A 38 -11.91 11.09 -1.04
N ILE A 39 -10.66 11.13 -0.59
CA ILE A 39 -10.30 11.71 0.70
C ILE A 39 -10.43 13.21 0.43
N PRO A 40 -11.44 13.89 0.98
CA PRO A 40 -11.68 15.29 0.66
C PRO A 40 -10.39 16.08 0.90
N LEU A 41 -9.99 16.97 -0.01
CA LEU A 41 -8.80 17.81 0.17
C LEU A 41 -8.78 18.47 1.56
N PHE A 42 -9.97 18.81 2.08
CA PHE A 42 -10.19 19.27 3.44
C PHE A 42 -9.67 18.30 4.53
N PHE A 43 -9.89 17.00 4.40
CA PHE A 43 -9.37 15.99 5.32
C PHE A 43 -7.84 15.97 5.32
N TYR A 44 -7.20 16.02 4.14
CA TYR A 44 -5.74 16.09 4.02
C TYR A 44 -5.18 17.37 4.68
N ILE A 45 -5.81 18.52 4.42
CA ILE A 45 -5.43 19.80 5.04
C ILE A 45 -5.58 19.72 6.56
N ARG A 46 -6.71 19.19 7.06
CA ARG A 46 -6.98 19.07 8.50
C ARG A 46 -5.98 18.13 9.19
N LYS A 47 -5.63 17.02 8.53
CA LYS A 47 -4.59 16.07 8.97
C LYS A 47 -3.23 16.76 9.05
N LYS A 48 -2.80 17.45 7.99
CA LYS A 48 -1.54 18.20 7.96
C LYS A 48 -1.48 19.29 9.03
N LYS A 49 -2.59 20.00 9.26
CA LYS A 49 -2.71 21.01 10.33
C LYS A 49 -2.60 20.36 11.72
N PHE A 50 -3.25 19.21 11.93
CA PHE A 50 -3.16 18.46 13.19
C PHE A 50 -1.72 18.01 13.46
N TYR A 51 -1.05 17.41 12.47
CA TYR A 51 0.36 17.02 12.57
C TYR A 51 1.26 18.18 12.97
N LYS A 52 1.22 19.29 12.20
CA LYS A 52 2.08 20.46 12.46
C LYS A 52 1.85 21.05 13.85
N LYS A 53 0.60 21.03 14.34
CA LYS A 53 0.26 21.56 15.67
C LYS A 53 0.80 20.67 16.80
N ASN A 54 0.69 19.35 16.68
CA ASN A 54 0.86 18.45 17.82
C ASN A 54 2.17 17.65 17.81
N ILE A 55 2.92 17.60 16.71
CA ILE A 55 4.08 16.69 16.57
C ILE A 55 5.14 16.86 17.66
N ASN A 56 5.42 18.09 18.10
CA ASN A 56 6.41 18.34 19.15
C ASN A 56 5.93 17.80 20.52
N GLU A 57 4.65 17.97 20.82
CA GLU A 57 4.04 17.43 22.04
C GLU A 57 3.98 15.90 22.00
N ILE A 58 3.63 15.33 20.84
CA ILE A 58 3.66 13.88 20.62
C ILE A 58 5.07 13.33 20.91
N LYS A 59 6.10 13.88 20.26
CA LYS A 59 7.49 13.44 20.48
C LYS A 59 7.91 13.54 21.94
N ARG A 60 7.53 14.62 22.63
CA ARG A 60 7.81 14.79 24.08
C ARG A 60 7.24 13.65 24.92
N HIS A 61 6.01 13.20 24.64
CA HIS A 61 5.42 12.06 25.36
C HIS A 61 5.98 10.70 24.92
N LEU A 62 6.51 10.60 23.70
CA LEU A 62 7.16 9.38 23.19
C LEU A 62 8.59 9.18 23.71
N ASN A 63 9.25 10.22 24.24
CA ASN A 63 10.65 10.13 24.68
C ASN A 63 10.92 9.05 25.75
N ASN A 64 9.90 8.65 26.51
CA ASN A 64 9.99 7.59 27.51
C ASN A 64 9.31 6.29 27.07
N HIS A 65 8.82 6.22 25.83
CA HIS A 65 8.13 5.04 25.33
C HIS A 65 9.17 3.96 24.95
N PRO A 66 9.12 2.76 25.55
CA PRO A 66 10.23 1.80 25.47
C PRO A 66 10.60 1.33 24.07
N PHE A 67 9.59 1.17 23.22
CA PHE A 67 9.81 0.80 21.82
C PHE A 67 10.36 1.96 21.00
N PHE A 68 9.95 3.20 21.29
CA PHE A 68 10.31 4.38 20.50
C PHE A 68 11.79 4.74 20.66
N ILE A 69 12.32 4.62 21.88
CA ILE A 69 13.73 4.91 22.18
C ILE A 69 14.70 3.92 21.51
N LYS A 70 14.22 2.72 21.13
CA LYS A 70 15.01 1.71 20.42
C LYS A 70 15.11 1.97 18.92
N LEU A 71 14.32 2.88 18.36
CA LEU A 71 14.28 3.18 16.92
C LEU A 71 15.38 4.16 16.50
N THR A 72 15.77 4.10 15.22
CA THR A 72 16.64 5.14 14.62
C THR A 72 15.91 6.47 14.50
N ILE A 73 16.64 7.58 14.34
CA ILE A 73 16.04 8.92 14.18
C ILE A 73 15.02 8.96 13.03
N GLN A 74 15.34 8.33 11.89
CA GLN A 74 14.44 8.27 10.74
C GLN A 74 13.17 7.47 11.06
N GLN A 75 13.31 6.33 11.73
CA GLN A 75 12.19 5.52 12.16
C GLN A 75 11.34 6.22 13.23
N GLN A 76 11.95 7.01 14.13
CA GLN A 76 11.24 7.83 15.11
C GLN A 76 10.36 8.89 14.44
N GLU A 77 10.82 9.52 13.36
CA GLU A 77 10.00 10.45 12.57
C GLU A 77 8.78 9.73 11.97
N VAL A 78 9.00 8.55 11.37
CA VAL A 78 7.91 7.73 10.81
C VAL A 78 6.94 7.31 11.91
N PHE A 79 7.44 6.83 13.05
CA PHE A 79 6.63 6.40 14.18
C PHE A 79 5.78 7.55 14.73
N ALA A 80 6.37 8.71 14.99
CA ALA A 80 5.66 9.88 15.51
C ALA A 80 4.60 10.39 14.51
N SER A 81 4.88 10.31 13.21
CA SER A 81 3.92 10.61 12.15
C SER A 81 2.73 9.64 12.17
N ARG A 82 2.99 8.33 12.25
CA ARG A 82 1.94 7.31 12.36
C ARG A 82 1.11 7.45 13.64
N VAL A 83 1.73 7.82 14.76
CA VAL A 83 1.02 8.13 16.01
C VAL A 83 0.11 9.34 15.85
N SER A 84 0.60 10.41 15.20
CA SER A 84 -0.24 11.58 14.87
C SER A 84 -1.43 11.21 14.01
N ASP A 85 -1.25 10.33 13.02
CA ASP A 85 -2.32 9.86 12.15
C ASP A 85 -3.36 9.06 12.93
N PHE A 86 -2.92 8.16 13.80
CA PHE A 86 -3.81 7.39 14.67
C PHE A 86 -4.61 8.31 15.59
N LEU A 87 -3.96 9.27 16.26
CA LEU A 87 -4.62 10.28 17.09
C LEU A 87 -5.67 11.09 16.34
N PHE A 88 -5.41 11.42 15.08
CA PHE A 88 -6.35 12.17 14.24
C PHE A 88 -7.56 11.35 13.82
N LEU A 89 -7.39 10.05 13.60
CA LEU A 89 -8.42 9.12 13.14
C LEU A 89 -9.29 8.58 14.27
N LYS A 90 -8.77 8.47 15.49
CA LYS A 90 -9.47 7.85 16.62
C LYS A 90 -10.18 8.84 17.52
N LYS A 91 -11.36 8.44 18.00
CA LYS A 91 -12.08 9.16 19.05
C LYS A 91 -11.84 8.51 20.41
N PHE A 92 -11.16 9.22 21.30
CA PHE A 92 -10.96 8.81 22.69
C PHE A 92 -12.11 9.32 23.55
N ILE A 93 -12.80 8.41 24.23
CA ILE A 93 -14.04 8.69 24.98
C ILE A 93 -13.79 8.34 26.46
N PRO A 94 -13.72 9.35 27.35
CA PRO A 94 -13.57 9.09 28.77
C PRO A 94 -14.83 8.43 29.35
N LYS A 95 -14.65 7.53 30.31
CA LYS A 95 -15.73 6.88 31.05
C LYS A 95 -15.43 6.94 32.54
N LYS A 96 -16.36 7.49 33.33
CA LYS A 96 -16.18 7.75 34.78
C LYS A 96 -14.94 8.62 35.09
N MET A 97 -14.59 9.52 34.16
CA MET A 97 -13.54 10.53 34.29
C MET A 97 -13.89 11.72 33.39
N ASP A 98 -13.34 12.90 33.67
CA ASP A 98 -13.70 14.12 32.93
C ASP A 98 -13.12 14.16 31.52
N SER A 99 -11.84 13.78 31.38
CA SER A 99 -11.16 13.76 30.10
C SER A 99 -9.98 12.79 30.10
N VAL A 100 -9.65 12.28 28.92
CA VAL A 100 -8.37 11.57 28.69
C VAL A 100 -7.33 12.62 28.29
N SER A 101 -6.23 12.72 29.05
CA SER A 101 -5.16 13.67 28.77
C SER A 101 -4.51 13.41 27.40
N PHE A 102 -3.89 14.44 26.81
CA PHE A 102 -3.21 14.28 25.52
C PHE A 102 -2.03 13.29 25.59
N GLU A 103 -1.33 13.28 26.73
CA GLU A 103 -0.31 12.29 27.06
C GLU A 103 -0.85 10.86 26.95
N TYR A 104 -1.92 10.52 27.66
CA TYR A 104 -2.46 9.16 27.66
C TYR A 104 -2.99 8.75 26.29
N LYS A 105 -3.60 9.68 25.53
CA LYS A 105 -3.99 9.42 24.14
C LYS A 105 -2.77 9.08 23.28
N THR A 106 -1.67 9.82 23.47
CA THR A 106 -0.42 9.62 22.73
C THR A 106 0.18 8.26 23.06
N LEU A 107 0.23 7.87 24.33
CA LEU A 107 0.74 6.56 24.74
C LEU A 107 -0.11 5.41 24.20
N ILE A 108 -1.45 5.51 24.28
CA ILE A 108 -2.36 4.49 23.71
C ILE A 108 -2.15 4.38 22.19
N ALA A 109 -2.02 5.51 21.50
CA ALA A 109 -1.73 5.53 20.07
C ALA A 109 -0.34 4.92 19.77
N ALA A 110 0.66 5.21 20.59
CA ALA A 110 2.01 4.66 20.46
C ALA A 110 2.01 3.13 20.58
N THR A 111 1.27 2.55 21.55
CA THR A 111 1.16 1.10 21.70
C THR A 111 0.51 0.43 20.49
N ALA A 112 -0.53 1.06 19.92
CA ALA A 112 -1.13 0.57 18.68
C ALA A 112 -0.13 0.61 17.51
N ILE A 113 0.59 1.73 17.36
CA ILE A 113 1.59 1.89 16.30
C ILE A 113 2.79 0.96 16.50
N GLN A 114 3.23 0.69 17.73
CA GLN A 114 4.27 -0.30 18.03
C GLN A 114 3.89 -1.67 17.47
N LEU A 115 2.67 -2.14 17.74
CA LEU A 115 2.18 -3.41 17.21
C LEU A 115 2.18 -3.43 15.67
N THR A 116 1.74 -2.33 15.05
CA THR A 116 1.56 -2.25 13.60
C THR A 116 2.72 -1.58 12.85
N PHE A 117 3.88 -1.39 13.48
CA PHE A 117 4.92 -0.51 12.93
C PHE A 117 5.50 -1.01 11.61
N GLY A 118 5.64 -2.33 11.47
CA GLY A 118 6.11 -2.97 10.24
C GLY A 118 5.06 -3.14 9.14
N LEU A 119 3.79 -2.81 9.43
CA LEU A 119 2.67 -3.01 8.50
C LEU A 119 2.40 -1.79 7.63
N ASP A 120 1.88 -2.02 6.43
CA ASP A 120 1.45 -0.96 5.52
C ASP A 120 0.12 -0.34 5.96
N HIS A 121 -0.81 -1.19 6.43
CA HIS A 121 -2.12 -0.80 6.94
C HIS A 121 -2.12 -0.83 8.48
N TYR A 122 -1.78 0.30 9.09
CA TYR A 122 -1.51 0.41 10.54
C TYR A 122 -2.63 1.10 11.34
N PHE A 123 -3.74 1.47 10.70
CA PHE A 123 -4.75 2.31 11.35
C PHE A 123 -5.74 1.55 12.23
N LEU A 124 -5.88 0.23 12.12
CA LEU A 124 -7.00 -0.53 12.71
C LEU A 124 -8.35 0.11 12.32
N ALA A 125 -8.59 0.25 11.01
CA ALA A 125 -9.67 1.05 10.42
C ALA A 125 -11.07 0.76 10.98
N HIS A 126 -11.36 -0.50 11.33
CA HIS A 126 -12.64 -0.91 11.92
C HIS A 126 -12.91 -0.25 13.29
N PHE A 127 -11.85 0.00 14.06
CA PHE A 127 -11.94 0.47 15.44
C PHE A 127 -11.79 1.98 15.53
N SER A 128 -12.88 2.73 15.36
CA SER A 128 -12.85 4.21 15.36
C SER A 128 -12.91 4.84 16.76
N LYS A 129 -13.32 4.09 17.78
CA LYS A 129 -13.54 4.59 19.15
C LYS A 129 -12.68 3.85 20.16
N ILE A 130 -12.11 4.59 21.12
CA ILE A 130 -11.37 4.05 22.26
C ILE A 130 -12.02 4.59 23.53
N TYR A 131 -12.65 3.71 24.31
CA TYR A 131 -13.21 4.03 25.61
C TYR A 131 -12.15 3.83 26.69
N VAL A 132 -11.96 4.84 27.53
CA VAL A 132 -10.94 4.81 28.59
C VAL A 132 -11.63 4.98 29.94
N TYR A 133 -11.49 3.98 30.80
CA TYR A 133 -11.89 4.02 32.20
C TYR A 133 -10.67 4.30 33.08
N PRO A 134 -10.83 4.98 34.24
CA PRO A 134 -9.71 5.22 35.14
C PRO A 134 -9.11 3.91 35.68
N SER A 135 -9.95 2.95 36.06
CA SER A 135 -9.57 1.64 36.62
C SER A 135 -10.47 0.52 36.05
N LYS A 136 -10.34 -0.70 36.59
CA LYS A 136 -11.17 -1.85 36.23
C LYS A 136 -12.66 -1.49 36.27
N TYR A 137 -13.42 -1.97 35.30
CA TYR A 137 -14.83 -1.65 35.17
C TYR A 137 -15.67 -2.92 35.08
N TYR A 138 -16.90 -2.85 35.58
CA TYR A 138 -17.83 -3.96 35.47
C TYR A 138 -18.42 -4.00 34.05
N SER A 139 -18.13 -5.06 33.28
CA SER A 139 -18.77 -5.29 31.98
C SER A 139 -20.12 -5.94 32.20
N ARG A 140 -21.20 -5.24 31.84
CA ARG A 140 -22.56 -5.77 31.92
C ARG A 140 -22.81 -6.93 30.96
N GLN A 141 -22.02 -7.03 29.88
CA GLN A 141 -22.17 -8.08 28.88
C GLN A 141 -21.60 -9.42 29.36
N LYS A 142 -20.52 -9.39 30.15
CA LYS A 142 -19.81 -10.58 30.65
C LYS A 142 -19.98 -10.80 32.16
N HIS A 143 -20.75 -9.94 32.83
CA HIS A 143 -21.05 -9.98 34.27
C HIS A 143 -19.83 -10.03 35.21
N GLN A 144 -18.68 -9.52 34.78
CA GLN A 144 -17.43 -9.55 35.56
C GLN A 144 -16.66 -8.23 35.44
N TYR A 145 -15.67 -8.03 36.29
CA TYR A 145 -14.75 -6.90 36.20
C TYR A 145 -13.72 -7.14 35.09
N HIS A 146 -13.63 -6.20 34.16
CA HIS A 146 -12.72 -6.22 33.03
C HIS A 146 -11.65 -5.14 33.16
N LYS A 147 -10.46 -5.47 32.64
CA LYS A 147 -9.36 -4.53 32.43
C LYS A 147 -9.40 -3.94 31.02
N GLY A 148 -9.80 -4.73 30.03
CA GLY A 148 -9.98 -4.31 28.65
C GLY A 148 -11.03 -5.17 27.94
N GLU A 149 -11.48 -4.69 26.77
CA GLU A 149 -12.39 -5.43 25.89
C GLU A 149 -12.39 -4.86 24.46
N ILE A 150 -12.49 -5.75 23.47
CA ILE A 150 -12.81 -5.40 22.09
C ILE A 150 -14.31 -5.55 21.83
N ASN A 151 -14.95 -4.45 21.41
CA ASN A 151 -16.31 -4.45 20.90
C ASN A 151 -16.31 -4.52 19.37
N LEU A 152 -16.86 -5.61 18.83
CA LEU A 152 -16.92 -5.85 17.38
C LEU A 152 -17.71 -4.81 16.59
N ARG A 153 -18.46 -3.91 17.25
CA ARG A 153 -19.07 -2.71 16.62
C ARG A 153 -18.07 -1.56 16.40
N GLY A 154 -16.77 -1.82 16.54
CA GLY A 154 -15.70 -0.88 16.20
C GLY A 154 -15.20 -0.04 17.37
N ALA A 155 -15.15 -0.61 18.57
CA ALA A 155 -14.57 0.07 19.74
C ALA A 155 -13.58 -0.80 20.54
N ILE A 156 -12.56 -0.13 21.08
CA ILE A 156 -11.59 -0.69 22.02
C ILE A 156 -11.91 -0.11 23.41
N VAL A 157 -11.85 -0.90 24.46
CA VAL A 157 -12.08 -0.47 25.84
C VAL A 157 -10.85 -0.78 26.68
N LEU A 158 -10.37 0.20 27.44
CA LEU A 158 -9.16 0.10 28.26
C LEU A 158 -9.38 0.67 29.67
N SER A 159 -8.80 -0.01 30.66
CA SER A 159 -8.48 0.56 31.96
C SER A 159 -7.15 1.30 31.87
N LEU A 160 -7.16 2.59 32.22
CA LEU A 160 -5.97 3.43 32.19
C LEU A 160 -4.92 3.00 33.21
N GLU A 161 -5.34 2.64 34.42
CA GLU A 161 -4.45 2.11 35.47
C GLU A 161 -3.68 0.87 34.99
N ASP A 162 -4.39 -0.15 34.49
CA ASP A 162 -3.77 -1.38 33.98
C ASP A 162 -2.94 -1.13 32.71
N PHE A 163 -3.36 -0.21 31.84
CA PHE A 163 -2.59 0.21 30.65
C PHE A 163 -1.24 0.83 31.03
N ILE A 164 -1.25 1.78 31.98
CA ILE A 164 -0.01 2.44 32.45
C ILE A 164 0.87 1.47 33.22
N SER A 165 0.28 0.55 33.99
CA SER A 165 1.04 -0.51 34.68
C SER A 165 1.80 -1.38 33.68
N GLY A 166 1.14 -1.87 32.62
CA GLY A 166 1.79 -2.67 31.58
C GLY A 166 2.84 -1.91 30.79
N LEU A 167 2.64 -0.61 30.54
CA LEU A 167 3.65 0.21 29.86
C LEU A 167 4.92 0.42 30.72
N LYS A 168 4.78 0.44 32.05
CA LYS A 168 5.90 0.64 32.98
C LYS A 168 6.69 -0.64 33.25
N ASN A 169 6.06 -1.80 33.19
CA ASN A 169 6.71 -3.08 33.48
C ASN A 169 6.98 -3.86 32.20
N GLU A 170 8.11 -3.58 31.56
CA GLU A 170 8.44 -4.13 30.24
C GLU A 170 8.84 -5.62 30.24
N ASN A 171 8.90 -6.29 31.39
CA ASN A 171 9.51 -7.62 31.53
C ASN A 171 8.63 -8.64 32.27
N ASP A 172 7.39 -8.31 32.62
CA ASP A 172 6.47 -9.28 33.25
C ASP A 172 5.64 -10.07 32.23
N GLY A 173 5.58 -9.63 30.97
CA GLY A 173 4.77 -10.24 29.92
C GLY A 173 3.28 -9.95 30.10
N ILE A 174 2.93 -8.83 30.74
CA ILE A 174 1.57 -8.39 31.02
C ILE A 174 1.39 -6.95 30.52
N ASN A 175 0.91 -6.82 29.29
CA ASN A 175 0.68 -5.54 28.65
C ASN A 175 -0.75 -5.42 28.13
N LEU A 176 -1.64 -4.80 28.91
CA LEU A 176 -3.03 -4.63 28.51
C LEU A 176 -3.17 -3.90 27.16
N GLY A 177 -2.33 -2.91 26.90
CA GLY A 177 -2.36 -2.15 25.66
C GLY A 177 -2.07 -3.04 24.45
N LEU A 178 -0.95 -3.76 24.46
CA LEU A 178 -0.62 -4.69 23.39
C LEU A 178 -1.65 -5.81 23.26
N HIS A 179 -2.15 -6.33 24.38
CA HIS A 179 -3.15 -7.39 24.42
C HIS A 179 -4.44 -7.00 23.67
N GLU A 180 -5.05 -5.87 24.03
CA GLU A 180 -6.28 -5.44 23.37
C GLU A 180 -6.02 -5.00 21.92
N MET A 181 -4.86 -4.40 21.64
CA MET A 181 -4.51 -4.02 20.26
C MET A 181 -4.25 -5.25 19.38
N ALA A 182 -3.78 -6.38 19.92
CA ALA A 182 -3.64 -7.64 19.20
C ALA A 182 -5.00 -8.20 18.80
N HIS A 183 -5.96 -8.24 19.74
CA HIS A 183 -7.36 -8.57 19.43
C HIS A 183 -7.92 -7.64 18.34
N ALA A 184 -7.71 -6.33 18.47
CA ALA A 184 -8.16 -5.36 17.48
C ALA A 184 -7.51 -5.58 16.10
N LEU A 185 -6.21 -5.90 16.03
CA LEU A 185 -5.52 -6.19 14.76
C LEU A 185 -6.11 -7.42 14.07
N LYS A 186 -6.30 -8.51 14.83
CA LYS A 186 -6.93 -9.74 14.32
C LYS A 186 -8.33 -9.44 13.77
N PHE A 187 -9.20 -8.82 14.57
CA PHE A 187 -10.57 -8.55 14.14
C PHE A 187 -10.65 -7.53 13.01
N ASN A 188 -9.75 -6.55 12.97
CA ASN A 188 -9.64 -5.65 11.83
C ASN A 188 -9.36 -6.44 10.55
N ASN A 189 -8.44 -7.42 10.60
CA ASN A 189 -8.13 -8.27 9.47
C ASN A 189 -9.32 -9.12 8.96
N ILE A 190 -10.24 -9.49 9.86
CA ILE A 190 -11.43 -10.28 9.51
C ILE A 190 -12.56 -9.39 8.96
N LEU A 191 -12.75 -8.22 9.57
CA LEU A 191 -13.93 -7.38 9.35
C LEU A 191 -13.74 -6.34 8.23
N THR A 192 -12.51 -6.06 7.82
CA THR A 192 -12.21 -5.11 6.75
C THR A 192 -11.58 -5.79 5.54
N LYS A 193 -11.77 -5.18 4.37
CA LYS A 193 -11.00 -5.49 3.15
C LYS A 193 -9.71 -4.66 3.05
N ASP A 194 -9.53 -3.73 4.00
CA ASP A 194 -8.43 -2.77 4.09
C ASP A 194 -7.35 -3.33 5.02
N THR A 195 -6.69 -4.39 4.54
CA THR A 195 -5.75 -5.20 5.32
C THR A 195 -4.50 -5.45 4.50
N ASP A 196 -3.36 -5.50 5.16
CA ASP A 196 -2.10 -5.94 4.55
C ASP A 196 -2.24 -7.43 4.13
N ASP A 197 -2.18 -7.70 2.82
CA ASP A 197 -2.33 -9.06 2.28
C ASP A 197 -1.24 -10.01 2.78
N MET A 198 -0.03 -9.49 3.03
CA MET A 198 1.07 -10.26 3.62
C MET A 198 0.77 -10.58 5.09
N PHE A 199 0.19 -9.65 5.85
CA PHE A 199 -0.26 -9.91 7.22
C PHE A 199 -1.22 -11.10 7.22
N ARG A 200 -2.28 -11.06 6.41
CA ARG A 200 -3.30 -12.13 6.35
C ARG A 200 -2.70 -13.48 5.98
N TYR A 201 -1.84 -13.50 4.97
CA TYR A 201 -1.16 -14.71 4.51
C TYR A 201 -0.30 -15.35 5.60
N HIS A 202 0.54 -14.55 6.27
CA HIS A 202 1.41 -15.05 7.34
C HIS A 202 0.62 -15.38 8.61
N TYR A 203 -0.40 -14.60 8.94
CA TYR A 203 -1.24 -14.79 10.13
C TYR A 203 -1.95 -16.14 10.07
N ASN A 204 -2.54 -16.51 8.92
CA ASN A 204 -3.21 -17.80 8.78
C ASN A 204 -2.25 -18.99 9.05
N ARG A 205 -1.00 -18.89 8.61
CA ARG A 205 0.03 -19.92 8.85
C ARG A 205 0.59 -19.91 10.26
N TRP A 206 0.63 -18.73 10.89
CA TRP A 206 0.97 -18.60 12.29
C TRP A 206 -0.13 -19.22 13.15
N GLN A 207 -1.40 -18.95 12.84
CA GLN A 207 -2.56 -19.48 13.56
C GLN A 207 -2.64 -21.00 13.47
N GLN A 208 -2.46 -21.60 12.28
CA GLN A 208 -2.43 -23.07 12.13
C GLN A 208 -1.34 -23.72 12.98
N GLU A 209 -0.16 -23.11 13.05
CA GLU A 209 0.93 -23.59 13.91
C GLU A 209 0.57 -23.43 15.39
N ALA A 210 -0.01 -22.28 15.76
CA ALA A 210 -0.41 -21.99 17.12
C ALA A 210 -1.50 -22.95 17.62
N GLU A 211 -2.47 -23.30 16.78
CA GLU A 211 -3.50 -24.30 17.08
C GLU A 211 -2.90 -25.67 17.36
N VAL A 212 -1.89 -26.10 16.59
CA VAL A 212 -1.16 -27.35 16.85
C VAL A 212 -0.42 -27.32 18.19
N GLN A 213 0.20 -26.18 18.54
CA GLN A 213 0.85 -26.00 19.84
C GLN A 213 -0.18 -25.97 20.99
N LEU A 214 -1.33 -25.32 20.80
CA LEU A 214 -2.43 -25.28 21.78
C LEU A 214 -3.09 -26.65 22.01
N ILE A 215 -2.99 -27.61 21.09
CA ILE A 215 -3.44 -28.99 21.34
C ILE A 215 -2.45 -29.72 22.25
N LYS A 216 -1.16 -29.36 22.18
CA LYS A 216 -0.08 -29.94 23.01
C LYS A 216 0.11 -29.21 24.35
N ILE A 217 -0.84 -28.36 24.72
CA ILE A 217 -0.72 -27.38 25.81
C ILE A 217 -0.56 -28.03 27.19
N GLU A 218 -1.13 -29.23 27.38
CA GLU A 218 -1.01 -29.98 28.62
C GLU A 218 0.44 -30.40 28.87
N GLU A 219 1.21 -30.71 27.82
CA GLU A 219 2.64 -31.02 27.90
C GLU A 219 3.52 -29.76 27.92
N LEU A 220 3.16 -28.72 27.15
CA LEU A 220 3.96 -27.50 26.98
C LEU A 220 3.99 -26.58 28.21
N PHE A 221 2.97 -26.63 29.06
CA PHE A 221 2.88 -25.76 30.24
C PHE A 221 3.01 -26.52 31.57
N CYS A 222 3.57 -27.73 31.54
CA CYS A 222 4.02 -28.43 32.75
C CYS A 222 5.29 -27.73 33.31
N GLY A 223 5.08 -26.61 34.01
CA GLY A 223 6.10 -25.85 34.75
C GLY A 223 6.85 -24.80 33.93
N ASN A 224 6.92 -23.58 34.47
CA ASN A 224 7.78 -22.46 34.03
C ASN A 224 7.72 -22.04 32.54
N SER A 225 6.54 -22.08 31.90
CA SER A 225 6.36 -21.46 30.58
C SER A 225 6.52 -19.94 30.65
N VAL A 226 7.07 -19.34 29.60
CA VAL A 226 7.09 -17.88 29.39
C VAL A 226 5.66 -17.34 29.21
N LEU A 227 4.73 -18.13 28.67
CA LEU A 227 3.34 -17.72 28.53
C LEU A 227 2.57 -18.04 29.82
N ARG A 228 1.74 -17.11 30.25
CA ARG A 228 0.85 -17.31 31.42
C ARG A 228 -0.30 -18.25 31.06
N ASP A 229 -0.89 -18.90 32.07
CA ASP A 229 -2.00 -19.86 31.90
C ASP A 229 -3.20 -19.29 31.14
N TYR A 230 -3.41 -17.97 31.22
CA TYR A 230 -4.46 -17.28 30.47
C TYR A 230 -4.35 -17.47 28.94
N ALA A 231 -3.15 -17.74 28.41
CA ALA A 231 -2.96 -18.05 27.00
C ALA A 231 -3.67 -19.34 26.55
N ARG A 232 -4.07 -20.20 27.49
CA ARG A 232 -4.72 -21.49 27.21
C ARG A 232 -6.23 -21.40 26.96
N GLU A 233 -6.85 -20.28 27.32
CA GLU A 233 -8.31 -20.12 27.25
C GLU A 233 -8.86 -20.33 25.83
N ASN A 234 -8.19 -19.76 24.83
CA ASN A 234 -8.49 -19.96 23.41
C ASN A 234 -7.38 -19.35 22.53
N ILE A 235 -7.47 -19.55 21.22
CA ILE A 235 -6.50 -19.04 20.24
C ILE A 235 -6.38 -17.51 20.21
N ASP A 236 -7.42 -16.77 20.59
CA ASP A 236 -7.39 -15.30 20.60
C ASP A 236 -6.57 -14.81 21.78
N GLU A 237 -6.79 -15.39 22.95
CA GLU A 237 -5.98 -15.10 24.13
C GLU A 237 -4.54 -15.57 23.95
N PHE A 238 -4.33 -16.73 23.32
CA PHE A 238 -2.99 -17.18 22.96
C PHE A 238 -2.27 -16.15 22.08
N PHE A 239 -2.90 -15.66 21.02
CA PHE A 239 -2.32 -14.65 20.14
C PHE A 239 -1.96 -13.37 20.89
N SER A 240 -2.89 -12.85 21.69
CA SER A 240 -2.66 -11.60 22.44
C SER A 240 -1.56 -11.75 23.50
N VAL A 241 -1.53 -12.85 24.26
CA VAL A 241 -0.44 -13.14 25.22
C VAL A 241 0.90 -13.36 24.52
N PHE A 242 0.89 -14.01 23.36
CA PHE A 242 2.10 -14.20 22.56
C PHE A 242 2.65 -12.86 22.06
N ILE A 243 1.78 -11.92 21.64
CA ILE A 243 2.16 -10.56 21.24
C ILE A 243 2.76 -9.76 22.40
N GLU A 244 2.17 -9.83 23.60
CA GLU A 244 2.72 -9.19 24.80
C GLU A 244 4.18 -9.62 25.00
N ASN A 245 4.41 -10.93 25.03
CA ASN A 245 5.73 -11.52 25.19
C ASN A 245 6.68 -11.24 24.03
N PHE A 246 6.16 -11.11 22.82
CA PHE A 246 6.96 -10.84 21.63
C PHE A 246 7.65 -9.48 21.72
N PHE A 247 6.98 -8.48 22.29
CA PHE A 247 7.58 -7.16 22.48
C PHE A 247 8.33 -7.01 23.81
N GLU A 248 7.84 -7.64 24.88
CA GLU A 248 8.39 -7.47 26.24
C GLU A 248 9.54 -8.43 26.54
N ARG A 249 9.38 -9.72 26.18
CA ARG A 249 10.33 -10.79 26.50
C ARG A 249 10.75 -11.58 25.25
N PRO A 250 11.24 -10.92 24.18
CA PRO A 250 11.45 -11.57 22.88
C PRO A 250 12.43 -12.74 22.97
N ALA A 251 13.53 -12.60 23.72
CA ALA A 251 14.54 -13.65 23.85
C ALA A 251 14.00 -14.92 24.54
N SER A 252 13.24 -14.76 25.63
CA SER A 252 12.60 -15.89 26.32
C SER A 252 11.54 -16.55 25.45
N LEU A 253 10.71 -15.75 24.76
CA LEU A 253 9.69 -16.25 23.86
C LEU A 253 10.28 -17.02 22.68
N LYS A 254 11.37 -16.52 22.09
CA LYS A 254 12.08 -17.19 20.99
C LYS A 254 12.72 -18.49 21.43
N LYS A 255 13.24 -18.57 22.66
CA LYS A 255 13.85 -19.79 23.20
C LYS A 255 12.81 -20.90 23.35
N GLU A 256 11.62 -20.58 23.83
CA GLU A 256 10.56 -21.57 24.08
C GLU A 256 9.73 -21.88 22.83
N PHE A 257 9.42 -20.88 22.02
CA PHE A 257 8.58 -21.00 20.82
C PHE A 257 9.28 -20.48 19.55
N PRO A 258 10.45 -21.04 19.15
CA PRO A 258 11.26 -20.48 18.06
C PRO A 258 10.52 -20.41 16.72
N VAL A 259 9.74 -21.45 16.39
CA VAL A 259 8.99 -21.52 15.13
C VAL A 259 7.88 -20.46 15.07
N LEU A 260 7.09 -20.34 16.14
CA LEU A 260 6.02 -19.33 16.22
C LEU A 260 6.59 -17.91 16.26
N PHE A 261 7.73 -17.71 16.94
CA PHE A 261 8.42 -16.43 17.00
C PHE A 261 8.84 -15.95 15.61
N GLU A 262 9.53 -16.78 14.82
CA GLU A 262 9.95 -16.43 13.47
C GLU A 262 8.76 -16.23 12.51
N LYS A 263 7.68 -17.02 12.66
CA LYS A 263 6.44 -16.78 11.91
C LYS A 263 5.82 -15.43 12.29
N LEU A 264 5.79 -15.06 13.57
CA LEU A 264 5.20 -13.80 14.02
C LEU A 264 5.99 -12.58 13.53
N LYS A 265 7.31 -12.69 13.42
CA LYS A 265 8.16 -11.68 12.77
C LYS A 265 7.69 -11.37 11.34
N LEU A 266 7.27 -12.39 10.59
CA LEU A 266 6.71 -12.22 9.25
C LEU A 266 5.29 -11.66 9.27
N VAL A 267 4.46 -12.06 10.25
CA VAL A 267 3.12 -11.51 10.45
C VAL A 267 3.17 -10.01 10.68
N LEU A 268 4.00 -9.53 11.61
CA LEU A 268 4.09 -8.11 11.98
C LEU A 268 5.11 -7.32 11.16
N ASN A 269 5.91 -8.01 10.34
CA ASN A 269 7.04 -7.46 9.60
C ASN A 269 8.00 -6.65 10.48
N ILE A 270 8.30 -7.17 11.67
CA ILE A 270 9.23 -6.54 12.61
C ILE A 270 10.02 -7.59 13.38
N ASP A 271 11.26 -7.24 13.73
CA ASP A 271 12.07 -7.98 14.68
C ASP A 271 12.11 -7.22 16.02
N PRO A 272 11.52 -7.73 17.11
CA PRO A 272 11.49 -7.04 18.40
C PRO A 272 12.87 -7.04 19.08
N GLU A 273 13.77 -7.97 18.73
CA GLU A 273 15.15 -7.97 19.22
C GLU A 273 16.01 -6.93 18.47
N ASN A 274 15.63 -6.57 17.26
CA ASN A 274 16.31 -5.56 16.44
C ASN A 274 15.31 -4.71 15.62
N PRO A 275 14.56 -3.80 16.27
CA PRO A 275 13.53 -3.01 15.60
C PRO A 275 14.08 -2.00 14.60
N GLN A 276 15.41 -1.80 14.58
CA GLN A 276 16.10 -0.92 13.63
C GLN A 276 16.34 -1.60 12.27
N ALA A 277 16.34 -2.93 12.22
CA ALA A 277 16.53 -3.67 10.97
C ALA A 277 15.34 -3.45 10.01
N PRO A 278 15.58 -3.55 8.69
CA PRO A 278 14.50 -3.67 7.72
C PRO A 278 13.55 -4.81 8.09
N GLY A 279 12.27 -4.66 7.75
CA GLY A 279 11.25 -5.65 8.04
C GLY A 279 11.68 -7.06 7.56
N PRO A 280 11.43 -8.13 8.34
CA PRO A 280 11.84 -9.49 8.00
C PRO A 280 11.32 -9.99 6.65
N ARG A 281 10.24 -9.40 6.12
CA ARG A 281 9.77 -9.72 4.76
C ARG A 281 10.76 -9.27 3.69
N ASN A 282 11.47 -8.14 3.90
CA ASN A 282 12.43 -7.60 2.94
C ASN A 282 13.65 -8.51 2.80
N SER A 283 14.16 -9.09 3.90
CA SER A 283 15.33 -9.98 3.86
C SER A 283 15.02 -11.37 3.28
N VAL A 284 13.79 -11.88 3.48
CA VAL A 284 13.29 -13.10 2.82
C VAL A 284 13.12 -12.86 1.32
N MET A 285 12.71 -11.66 0.93
CA MET A 285 12.65 -11.23 -0.46
C MET A 285 14.05 -11.08 -1.07
N GLU A 286 14.96 -10.32 -0.46
CA GLU A 286 16.33 -10.08 -0.95
C GLU A 286 17.13 -11.37 -1.16
N LYS A 287 17.11 -12.33 -0.22
CA LYS A 287 17.78 -13.65 -0.37
C LYS A 287 17.25 -14.47 -1.55
N LYS A 288 16.02 -14.21 -1.99
CA LYS A 288 15.40 -14.87 -3.16
C LYS A 288 15.77 -14.18 -4.48
N TYR A 289 16.11 -12.88 -4.46
CA TYR A 289 16.48 -12.10 -5.64
C TYR A 289 17.99 -12.11 -5.94
N GLU A 290 18.85 -12.24 -4.93
CA GLU A 290 20.31 -12.32 -5.10
C GLU A 290 20.76 -13.54 -5.94
N LYS A 291 19.90 -14.56 -6.05
CA LYS A 291 20.15 -15.77 -6.86
C LYS A 291 19.74 -15.65 -8.34
N VAL A 292 19.07 -14.57 -8.78
CA VAL A 292 18.38 -14.54 -10.08
C VAL A 292 18.54 -13.22 -10.84
N ILE A 293 19.77 -12.72 -11.00
CA ILE A 293 20.06 -11.66 -11.97
C ILE A 293 21.18 -12.13 -12.92
N PRO A 294 20.88 -12.55 -14.16
CA PRO A 294 21.90 -12.71 -15.19
C PRO A 294 22.25 -11.37 -15.84
N VAL A 295 23.52 -11.22 -16.22
CA VAL A 295 24.21 -9.97 -16.59
C VAL A 295 24.02 -9.56 -18.07
N ASP A 296 23.37 -10.36 -18.93
CA ASP A 296 23.35 -10.12 -20.38
C ASP A 296 22.02 -9.56 -20.93
N LEU A 297 22.11 -8.45 -21.68
CA LEU A 297 21.00 -7.86 -22.45
C LEU A 297 20.62 -8.82 -23.59
N LYS A 298 19.38 -9.32 -23.60
CA LYS A 298 18.92 -10.24 -24.65
C LYS A 298 18.38 -9.49 -25.87
N LEU A 299 17.61 -8.41 -25.73
CA LEU A 299 16.93 -7.69 -26.85
C LEU A 299 16.61 -6.21 -26.54
N GLU A 300 16.63 -5.34 -27.56
CA GLU A 300 16.22 -3.92 -27.49
C GLU A 300 15.11 -3.61 -28.52
N PHE A 301 14.01 -2.98 -28.09
CA PHE A 301 12.90 -2.61 -28.98
C PHE A 301 12.60 -1.10 -28.94
N ASN A 302 12.53 -0.49 -30.13
CA ASN A 302 12.00 0.86 -30.33
C ASN A 302 10.65 0.78 -31.06
N PRO A 303 9.61 1.46 -30.56
CA PRO A 303 8.37 1.55 -31.31
C PRO A 303 8.53 2.33 -32.61
N THR A 304 7.88 1.89 -33.70
CA THR A 304 7.92 2.56 -35.01
C THR A 304 7.20 3.91 -34.94
N VAL A 305 7.96 5.01 -34.98
CA VAL A 305 7.45 6.40 -34.86
C VAL A 305 6.95 6.98 -36.20
N ILE A 306 6.67 6.13 -37.19
CA ILE A 306 6.44 6.61 -38.56
C ILE A 306 5.07 7.29 -38.68
N LEU A 307 4.03 6.80 -37.99
CA LEU A 307 2.65 7.21 -38.25
C LEU A 307 2.30 8.64 -37.79
N PRO A 308 2.66 9.11 -36.57
CA PRO A 308 2.33 10.48 -36.15
C PRO A 308 3.10 11.54 -36.93
N PHE A 309 4.36 11.27 -37.28
CA PHE A 309 5.19 12.18 -38.08
C PHE A 309 4.78 12.18 -39.56
N ALA A 310 4.40 11.02 -40.12
CA ALA A 310 3.87 10.92 -41.47
C ALA A 310 2.49 11.56 -41.63
N MET A 311 1.67 11.61 -40.56
CA MET A 311 0.39 12.34 -40.56
C MET A 311 0.55 13.83 -40.24
N ALA A 312 1.60 14.21 -39.49
CA ALA A 312 1.92 15.62 -39.27
C ALA A 312 2.29 16.32 -40.59
N LEU A 313 3.00 15.66 -41.51
CA LEU A 313 3.45 16.30 -42.74
C LEU A 313 2.31 16.76 -43.68
N PRO A 314 1.27 15.96 -43.99
CA PRO A 314 0.10 16.40 -44.75
C PRO A 314 -0.73 17.47 -44.04
N ILE A 315 -0.82 17.42 -42.70
CA ILE A 315 -1.55 18.41 -41.90
C ILE A 315 -0.79 19.75 -41.86
N LEU A 316 0.55 19.71 -41.86
CA LEU A 316 1.41 20.88 -42.04
C LEU A 316 1.23 21.47 -43.44
N ILE A 317 1.25 20.64 -44.48
CA ILE A 317 1.08 21.07 -45.88
C ILE A 317 -0.32 21.68 -46.10
N THR A 318 -1.38 21.04 -45.58
CA THR A 318 -2.76 21.56 -45.67
C THR A 318 -2.97 22.81 -44.80
N GLY A 319 -2.35 22.88 -43.62
CA GLY A 319 -2.32 24.08 -42.79
C GLY A 319 -1.62 25.24 -43.50
N VAL A 320 -0.47 25.00 -44.14
CA VAL A 320 0.24 26.00 -44.96
C VAL A 320 -0.55 26.41 -46.19
N MET A 321 -1.28 25.48 -46.84
CA MET A 321 -2.23 25.85 -47.89
C MET A 321 -3.40 26.68 -47.37
N MET A 322 -3.93 26.42 -46.17
CA MET A 322 -5.00 27.24 -45.56
C MET A 322 -4.52 28.64 -45.11
N ILE A 323 -3.23 28.85 -44.84
CA ILE A 323 -2.65 30.19 -44.57
C ILE A 323 -2.88 31.15 -45.75
N SER A 324 -3.03 30.65 -46.98
CA SER A 324 -3.34 31.46 -48.16
C SER A 324 -4.76 32.06 -48.17
N LEU A 325 -5.63 31.70 -47.21
CA LEU A 325 -7.04 32.09 -47.19
C LEU A 325 -7.41 33.07 -46.04
N ASN A 326 -6.73 33.06 -44.88
CA ASN A 326 -6.84 34.13 -43.86
C ASN A 326 -5.80 34.01 -42.71
N PRO A 327 -4.93 35.00 -42.41
CA PRO A 327 -3.67 34.71 -41.69
C PRO A 327 -3.68 34.72 -40.15
N TYR A 328 -4.67 35.31 -39.46
CA TYR A 328 -4.43 35.78 -38.07
C TYR A 328 -5.11 34.99 -36.93
N SER A 329 -6.20 34.26 -37.18
CA SER A 329 -6.89 33.49 -36.11
C SER A 329 -6.59 31.99 -36.13
N ILE A 330 -6.25 31.43 -37.29
CA ILE A 330 -6.03 29.99 -37.45
C ILE A 330 -4.59 29.61 -37.06
N PHE A 331 -3.62 30.50 -37.26
CA PHE A 331 -2.20 30.23 -37.05
C PHE A 331 -1.83 29.90 -35.59
N SER A 332 -2.38 30.62 -34.62
CA SER A 332 -2.08 30.40 -33.19
C SER A 332 -2.63 29.08 -32.65
N TYR A 333 -3.83 28.69 -33.07
CA TYR A 333 -4.42 27.40 -32.72
C TYR A 333 -3.71 26.23 -33.41
N PHE A 334 -3.32 26.41 -34.68
CA PHE A 334 -2.54 25.39 -35.38
C PHE A 334 -1.17 25.17 -34.73
N VAL A 335 -0.43 26.23 -34.40
CA VAL A 335 0.89 26.12 -33.73
C VAL A 335 0.78 25.45 -32.36
N LEU A 336 -0.26 25.75 -31.57
CA LEU A 336 -0.51 25.09 -30.29
C LEU A 336 -0.82 23.59 -30.47
N ILE A 337 -1.71 23.25 -31.40
CA ILE A 337 -2.02 21.85 -31.72
C ILE A 337 -0.76 21.12 -32.20
N PHE A 338 0.07 21.78 -33.03
CA PHE A 338 1.30 21.22 -33.58
C PHE A 338 2.45 21.09 -32.57
N LEU A 339 2.49 21.88 -31.51
CA LEU A 339 3.48 21.73 -30.44
C LEU A 339 3.05 20.69 -29.41
N PHE A 340 1.76 20.69 -29.05
CA PHE A 340 1.26 19.81 -28.00
C PHE A 340 1.05 18.37 -28.46
N ILE A 341 0.66 18.11 -29.71
CA ILE A 341 0.49 16.74 -30.21
C ILE A 341 1.82 15.98 -30.18
N PRO A 342 2.91 16.43 -30.84
CA PRO A 342 4.19 15.73 -30.82
C PRO A 342 4.77 15.63 -29.41
N LEU A 343 4.63 16.68 -28.58
CA LEU A 343 5.12 16.65 -27.20
C LEU A 343 4.35 15.61 -26.35
N SER A 344 3.03 15.51 -26.50
CA SER A 344 2.23 14.50 -25.81
C SER A 344 2.60 13.07 -26.24
N PHE A 345 2.99 12.88 -27.51
CA PHE A 345 3.51 11.62 -28.02
C PHE A 345 4.91 11.32 -27.49
N LEU A 346 5.81 12.31 -27.45
CA LEU A 346 7.16 12.15 -26.92
C LEU A 346 7.16 11.85 -25.41
N ILE A 347 6.24 12.43 -24.63
CA ILE A 347 6.03 12.11 -23.21
C ILE A 347 5.56 10.66 -23.03
N LYS A 348 4.78 10.14 -23.97
CA LYS A 348 4.28 8.76 -23.98
C LYS A 348 5.28 7.76 -24.60
N TYR A 349 6.38 8.23 -25.18
CA TYR A 349 7.39 7.35 -25.75
C TYR A 349 8.10 6.57 -24.64
N LYS A 350 8.01 5.24 -24.73
CA LYS A 350 8.70 4.30 -23.87
C LYS A 350 9.59 3.38 -24.71
N LYS A 351 10.79 3.11 -24.21
CA LYS A 351 11.77 2.16 -24.74
C LYS A 351 11.75 0.91 -23.87
N TYR A 352 11.72 -0.26 -24.50
CA TYR A 352 11.62 -1.55 -23.82
C TYR A 352 12.92 -2.34 -24.00
N LEU A 353 13.49 -2.82 -22.90
CA LEU A 353 14.76 -3.56 -22.88
C LEU A 353 14.54 -4.88 -22.15
N LEU A 354 14.96 -5.99 -22.76
CA LEU A 354 14.77 -7.32 -22.19
C LEU A 354 16.12 -7.88 -21.74
N TYR A 355 16.23 -8.15 -20.44
CA TYR A 355 17.44 -8.65 -19.78
C TYR A 355 17.12 -9.96 -19.09
N GLY A 356 17.54 -11.10 -19.64
CA GLY A 356 17.29 -12.41 -19.04
C GLY A 356 15.80 -12.62 -18.70
N ASN A 357 15.49 -12.54 -17.39
CA ASN A 357 14.18 -12.78 -16.79
C ASN A 357 13.44 -11.48 -16.41
N CYS A 358 13.89 -10.33 -16.89
CA CYS A 358 13.33 -9.02 -16.54
C CYS A 358 13.07 -8.19 -17.81
N LEU A 359 11.99 -7.43 -17.77
CA LEU A 359 11.66 -6.38 -18.74
C LEU A 359 11.84 -5.01 -18.10
N VAL A 360 12.64 -4.16 -18.73
CA VAL A 360 12.87 -2.79 -18.29
C VAL A 360 12.19 -1.82 -19.25
N VAL A 361 11.39 -0.91 -18.71
CA VAL A 361 10.68 0.14 -19.46
C VAL A 361 11.27 1.51 -19.10
N LYS A 362 11.80 2.23 -20.11
CA LYS A 362 12.43 3.54 -19.97
C LYS A 362 11.64 4.63 -20.69
N SER A 363 11.56 5.83 -20.15
CA SER A 363 10.90 6.99 -20.79
C SER A 363 11.88 7.80 -21.66
N PHE A 364 11.41 8.39 -22.77
CA PHE A 364 12.26 9.14 -23.71
C PHE A 364 12.74 10.50 -23.20
N LEU A 365 11.81 11.34 -22.71
CA LEU A 365 12.07 12.77 -22.50
C LEU A 365 12.98 13.07 -21.30
N PHE A 366 13.10 12.14 -20.35
CA PHE A 366 13.80 12.37 -19.09
C PHE A 366 14.76 11.21 -18.82
N ARG A 367 15.98 11.32 -19.38
CA ARG A 367 17.07 10.33 -19.21
C ARG A 367 17.36 9.96 -17.74
N ASN A 368 16.96 10.80 -16.78
CA ASN A 368 17.29 10.65 -15.35
C ASN A 368 16.07 10.40 -14.42
N LEU A 369 14.85 10.16 -14.93
CA LEU A 369 13.66 9.95 -14.08
C LEU A 369 12.90 8.66 -14.43
N LYS A 370 12.91 7.73 -13.45
CA LYS A 370 12.17 6.46 -13.34
C LYS A 370 12.36 5.46 -14.49
N MET A 371 13.15 4.42 -14.22
CA MET A 371 13.11 3.14 -14.93
C MET A 371 12.11 2.24 -14.22
N GLU A 372 11.20 1.61 -14.95
CA GLU A 372 10.30 0.58 -14.41
C GLU A 372 10.87 -0.80 -14.78
N VAL A 373 11.01 -1.70 -13.81
CA VAL A 373 11.63 -3.01 -14.00
C VAL A 373 10.62 -4.09 -13.61
N PHE A 374 10.34 -5.00 -14.52
CA PHE A 374 9.34 -6.05 -14.39
C PHE A 374 9.99 -7.43 -14.50
N ASP A 375 10.17 -8.11 -13.37
CA ASP A 375 10.59 -9.52 -13.31
C ASP A 375 9.50 -10.46 -13.86
N PHE A 376 9.81 -11.26 -14.87
CA PHE A 376 8.89 -12.21 -15.52
C PHE A 376 8.21 -13.18 -14.55
N ARG A 377 8.85 -13.53 -13.43
CA ARG A 377 8.28 -14.42 -12.41
C ARG A 377 7.16 -13.78 -11.58
N LYS A 378 7.10 -12.46 -11.59
CA LYS A 378 6.05 -11.66 -10.95
C LYS A 378 4.98 -11.23 -11.96
N ILE A 379 5.15 -11.53 -13.25
CA ILE A 379 4.13 -11.19 -14.24
C ILE A 379 3.09 -12.30 -14.27
N ASP A 380 1.86 -11.95 -13.87
CA ASP A 380 0.70 -12.84 -13.90
C ASP A 380 0.31 -13.16 -15.35
N TYR A 381 0.13 -12.11 -16.17
CA TYR A 381 0.03 -12.25 -17.62
C TYR A 381 0.46 -10.99 -18.35
N ILE A 382 0.81 -11.19 -19.63
CA ILE A 382 1.01 -10.10 -20.59
C ILE A 382 -0.08 -10.19 -21.64
N CYS A 383 -0.78 -9.07 -21.85
CA CYS A 383 -1.83 -8.97 -22.85
C CYS A 383 -1.50 -7.93 -23.91
N PHE A 384 -1.56 -8.37 -25.17
CA PHE A 384 -1.57 -7.48 -26.33
C PHE A 384 -3.00 -7.33 -26.79
N ARG A 385 -3.52 -6.10 -26.77
CA ARG A 385 -4.90 -5.81 -27.20
C ARG A 385 -5.08 -5.72 -28.72
N ASN A 386 -3.97 -5.74 -29.46
CA ASN A 386 -3.97 -5.78 -30.92
C ASN A 386 -2.66 -6.42 -31.39
N ALA A 387 -2.74 -7.51 -32.16
CA ALA A 387 -1.58 -8.22 -32.68
C ALA A 387 -0.68 -7.36 -33.59
N ARG A 388 -1.19 -6.24 -34.09
CA ARG A 388 -0.44 -5.26 -34.92
C ARG A 388 0.04 -4.02 -34.14
N GLY A 389 -0.03 -4.04 -32.81
CA GLY A 389 0.34 -2.91 -31.95
C GLY A 389 -0.86 -2.06 -31.53
N GLY A 390 -0.86 -1.63 -30.27
CA GLY A 390 -1.92 -0.83 -29.66
C GLY A 390 -1.66 -0.60 -28.17
N GLU A 391 -1.86 -1.62 -27.35
CA GLU A 391 -1.67 -1.56 -25.89
C GLU A 391 -1.03 -2.86 -25.39
N LEU A 392 0.07 -2.72 -24.64
CA LEU A 392 0.71 -3.77 -23.85
C LEU A 392 0.23 -3.60 -22.41
N MET A 393 -0.47 -4.60 -21.90
CA MET A 393 -0.84 -4.64 -20.49
C MET A 393 0.01 -5.69 -19.80
N ILE A 394 0.72 -5.26 -18.75
CA ILE A 394 1.50 -6.14 -17.89
C ILE A 394 0.79 -6.17 -16.56
N LYS A 395 0.31 -7.34 -16.19
CA LYS A 395 -0.23 -7.56 -14.86
C LYS A 395 0.89 -8.06 -13.97
N TYR A 396 1.34 -7.21 -13.06
CA TYR A 396 2.57 -7.42 -12.30
C TYR A 396 2.29 -7.55 -10.81
N TYR A 397 2.94 -8.51 -10.19
CA TYR A 397 2.81 -8.84 -8.77
C TYR A 397 3.95 -8.20 -7.99
N GLU A 398 3.70 -7.05 -7.38
CA GLU A 398 4.68 -6.31 -6.57
C GLU A 398 4.07 -5.98 -5.22
N ASP A 399 4.85 -6.19 -4.14
CA ASP A 399 4.43 -5.95 -2.76
C ASP A 399 3.05 -6.55 -2.41
N ASN A 400 2.82 -7.78 -2.87
CA ASN A 400 1.59 -8.55 -2.71
C ASN A 400 0.31 -7.95 -3.31
N GLN A 401 0.41 -6.88 -4.10
CA GLN A 401 -0.69 -6.36 -4.90
C GLN A 401 -0.47 -6.70 -6.38
N ILE A 402 -1.56 -7.05 -7.06
CA ILE A 402 -1.53 -7.15 -8.52
C ILE A 402 -1.81 -5.76 -9.09
N SER A 403 -0.78 -5.18 -9.68
CA SER A 403 -0.83 -3.89 -10.34
C SER A 403 -0.92 -4.09 -11.85
N ASP A 404 -1.93 -3.47 -12.46
CA ASP A 404 -2.07 -3.46 -13.92
C ASP A 404 -1.29 -2.28 -14.48
N TYR A 405 -0.19 -2.58 -15.17
CA TYR A 405 0.59 -1.59 -15.90
C TYR A 405 0.14 -1.59 -17.36
N LYS A 406 -0.20 -0.40 -17.87
CA LYS A 406 -0.63 -0.21 -19.25
C LYS A 406 0.36 0.65 -19.98
N PHE A 407 0.88 0.11 -21.07
CA PHE A 407 1.84 0.76 -21.93
C PHE A 407 1.36 0.77 -23.37
N ILE A 408 1.80 1.78 -24.12
CA ILE A 408 1.55 1.84 -25.57
C ILE A 408 2.63 1.02 -26.26
N TRP A 409 2.22 0.02 -27.05
CA TRP A 409 3.12 -0.85 -27.80
C TRP A 409 2.89 -0.70 -29.29
N THR A 410 3.88 -0.20 -30.01
CA THR A 410 3.81 0.00 -31.46
C THR A 410 5.10 -0.50 -32.07
N SER A 411 5.27 -1.81 -32.20
CA SER A 411 6.43 -2.43 -32.85
C SER A 411 5.99 -3.14 -34.13
N ASP A 412 6.91 -3.42 -35.06
CA ASP A 412 6.60 -4.21 -36.25
C ASP A 412 6.26 -5.68 -35.90
N THR A 413 5.73 -6.40 -36.88
CA THR A 413 5.25 -7.78 -36.70
C THR A 413 6.36 -8.76 -36.36
N GLU A 414 7.58 -8.53 -36.86
CA GLU A 414 8.72 -9.44 -36.66
C GLU A 414 9.29 -9.28 -35.25
N ASN A 415 9.49 -8.03 -34.81
CA ASN A 415 9.93 -7.69 -33.47
C ASN A 415 8.90 -8.08 -32.40
N THR A 416 7.61 -7.90 -32.70
CA THR A 416 6.54 -8.36 -31.81
C THR A 416 6.53 -9.89 -31.68
N ALA A 417 6.75 -10.62 -32.78
CA ALA A 417 6.84 -12.09 -32.75
C ALA A 417 8.03 -12.56 -31.90
N LEU A 418 9.20 -11.94 -32.07
CA LEU A 418 10.42 -12.27 -31.32
C LEU A 418 10.29 -12.00 -29.82
N PHE A 419 9.65 -10.87 -29.45
CA PHE A 419 9.34 -10.55 -28.05
C PHE A 419 8.40 -11.59 -27.43
N ILE A 420 7.33 -11.96 -28.14
CA ILE A 420 6.38 -12.98 -27.69
C ILE A 420 7.06 -14.34 -27.53
N GLU A 421 7.91 -14.75 -28.46
CA GLU A 421 8.64 -16.02 -28.37
C GLU A 421 9.57 -16.03 -27.15
N THR A 422 10.28 -14.92 -26.91
CA THR A 422 11.20 -14.80 -25.78
C THR A 422 10.46 -14.91 -24.45
N ILE A 423 9.32 -14.24 -24.30
CA ILE A 423 8.51 -14.28 -23.07
C ILE A 423 7.87 -15.64 -22.84
N LYS A 424 7.44 -16.33 -23.91
CA LYS A 424 6.92 -17.70 -23.84
C LYS A 424 7.99 -18.68 -23.35
N LYS A 425 9.24 -18.54 -23.81
CA LYS A 425 10.37 -19.36 -23.34
C LYS A 425 10.62 -19.21 -21.84
N GLU A 426 10.35 -18.02 -21.29
CA GLU A 426 10.48 -17.72 -19.86
C GLU A 426 9.23 -18.10 -19.04
N GLY A 427 8.24 -18.78 -19.64
CA GLY A 427 7.09 -19.37 -18.95
C GLY A 427 5.97 -18.41 -18.56
N VAL A 428 5.97 -17.18 -19.08
CA VAL A 428 4.94 -16.18 -18.79
C VAL A 428 3.66 -16.46 -19.61
N LEU A 429 2.51 -16.42 -18.95
CA LEU A 429 1.20 -16.57 -19.60
C LEU A 429 0.92 -15.37 -20.53
N LEU A 430 0.70 -15.67 -21.80
CA LEU A 430 0.52 -14.66 -22.84
C LEU A 430 -0.89 -14.75 -23.42
N ALA A 431 -1.69 -13.71 -23.21
CA ALA A 431 -3.02 -13.58 -23.77
C ALA A 431 -2.97 -12.59 -24.94
N VAL A 432 -3.15 -13.06 -26.17
CA VAL A 432 -3.39 -12.16 -27.31
C VAL A 432 -4.90 -12.02 -27.44
N LYS A 433 -5.42 -10.80 -27.27
CA LYS A 433 -6.86 -10.54 -27.32
C LYS A 433 -7.21 -9.69 -28.52
#